data_AF-A0A7J9MJ26-F1
#
_entry.id   AF-A0A7J9MJ26-F1
#
_cell.length_a   1.000
_cell.length_b   1.000
_cell.length_c   1.000
_cell.angle_alpha   90.00
_cell.angle_beta   90.00
_cell.angle_gamma   90.00
#
_symmetry.space_group_name_H-M   'P 1'
#
loop_
_entity.id
_entity.type
_entity.pdbx_description
1 polymer ?
#
loop_
_entity_poly.entity_id
_entity_poly.type
_entity_poly.pdbx_seq_one_letter_code
_entity_poly.pdbx_strand_id
1 'polypeptide(L)'
;MAIVAPLDYGVLGKSDNWFSFEGVSGVSIIGRGTFDAKGPSLWACKAPNSNSCPSGARTLSFTNSNNIRINGLAFLNSQMFHIVINGCQNVHLRGVKIVAAGNSPNIDGIHVQLLRNVEILNTFIKTGDDCISIGPRTENLWIEQVT
;
A
#
# COMPACT_ATOMS: atom_id res chain seq x y z
N MET A 1 1.77 -18.41 2.61
CA MET A 1 3.20 -18.05 2.67
C MET A 1 3.29 -16.53 2.77
N ALA A 2 4.17 -16.01 3.62
CA ALA A 2 4.29 -14.57 3.87
C ALA A 2 5.74 -14.10 3.74
N ILE A 3 5.93 -12.91 3.19
CA ILE A 3 7.14 -12.11 3.35
C ILE A 3 6.90 -11.20 4.54
N VAL A 4 7.79 -11.24 5.52
CA VAL A 4 7.60 -10.63 6.83
C VAL A 4 8.73 -9.64 7.09
N ALA A 5 8.38 -8.40 7.44
CA ALA A 5 9.35 -7.38 7.81
C ALA A 5 9.99 -7.68 9.18
N PRO A 6 11.18 -7.12 9.46
CA PRO A 6 11.78 -7.20 10.79
C PRO A 6 10.85 -6.66 11.89
N LEU A 7 10.94 -7.23 13.09
CA LEU A 7 10.18 -6.74 14.25
C LEU A 7 10.63 -5.36 14.73
N ASP A 8 11.92 -5.06 14.55
CA ASP A 8 12.46 -3.72 14.74
C ASP A 8 11.95 -2.80 13.63
N TYR A 9 10.97 -1.97 13.98
CA TYR A 9 10.36 -1.04 13.04
C TYR A 9 11.36 -0.03 12.48
N GLY A 10 12.48 0.24 13.18
CA GLY A 10 13.49 1.20 12.77
C GLY A 10 14.29 0.77 11.54
N VAL A 11 14.34 -0.53 11.24
CA VAL A 11 15.00 -1.08 10.05
C VAL A 11 14.24 -0.66 8.80
N LEU A 12 12.93 -0.89 8.78
CA LEU A 12 12.08 -0.54 7.64
C LEU A 12 11.66 0.94 7.68
N GLY A 13 11.42 1.51 8.86
CA GLY A 13 10.77 2.81 8.99
C GLY A 13 11.62 4.01 8.54
N LYS A 14 12.92 3.80 8.37
CA LYS A 14 13.85 4.80 7.81
C LYS A 14 13.86 4.81 6.27
N SER A 15 13.18 3.88 5.63
CA SER A 15 12.99 3.84 4.18
C SER A 15 11.63 4.41 3.79
N ASP A 16 11.53 4.99 2.60
CA ASP A 16 10.24 5.49 2.09
C ASP A 16 9.29 4.35 1.69
N ASN A 17 9.85 3.25 1.17
CA ASN A 17 9.10 2.11 0.64
C ASN A 17 9.81 0.80 1.03
N TRP A 18 9.05 -0.27 1.27
CA TRP A 18 9.60 -1.62 1.44
C TRP A 18 9.88 -2.26 0.07
N PHE A 19 8.89 -2.21 -0.83
CA PHE A 19 9.03 -2.61 -2.22
C PHE A 19 8.75 -1.40 -3.12
N SER A 20 9.69 -1.05 -3.99
CA SER A 20 9.56 0.05 -4.95
C SER A 20 9.83 -0.43 -6.37
N PHE A 21 8.97 -0.02 -7.29
CA PHE A 21 9.12 -0.24 -8.73
C PHE A 21 9.01 1.12 -9.44
N GLU A 22 10.07 1.49 -10.15
CA GLU A 22 10.21 2.85 -10.70
C GLU A 22 10.59 2.79 -12.18
N GLY A 23 9.84 3.45 -13.05
CA GLY A 23 10.12 3.49 -14.49
C GLY A 23 9.95 2.16 -15.22
N VAL A 24 9.25 1.18 -14.63
CA VAL A 24 9.13 -0.18 -15.19
C VAL A 24 7.87 -0.35 -16.01
N SER A 25 7.86 -1.36 -16.90
CA SER A 25 6.63 -1.77 -17.58
C SER A 25 6.42 -3.28 -17.63
N GLY A 26 5.17 -3.72 -17.53
CA GLY A 26 4.79 -5.14 -17.64
C GLY A 26 4.94 -5.95 -16.35
N VAL A 27 5.10 -5.29 -15.19
CA VAL A 27 5.27 -5.98 -13.91
C VAL A 27 3.94 -6.58 -13.44
N SER A 28 3.98 -7.87 -13.13
CA SER A 28 2.86 -8.62 -12.56
C SER A 28 3.25 -9.25 -11.23
N ILE A 29 2.53 -8.93 -10.16
CA ILE A 29 2.69 -9.55 -8.84
C ILE A 29 1.40 -10.30 -8.54
N ILE A 30 1.45 -11.63 -8.59
CA ILE A 30 0.28 -12.50 -8.60
C ILE A 30 0.47 -13.63 -7.61
N GLY A 31 -0.56 -13.95 -6.83
CA GLY A 31 -0.57 -15.13 -5.98
C GLY A 31 -1.60 -15.02 -4.86
N ARG A 32 -1.41 -15.82 -3.82
CA ARG A 32 -2.17 -15.74 -2.56
C ARG A 32 -1.25 -15.52 -1.35
N GLY A 33 -0.09 -14.94 -1.61
CA GLY A 33 0.93 -14.63 -0.61
C GLY A 33 0.58 -13.38 0.19
N THR A 34 1.32 -13.15 1.27
CA THR A 34 1.09 -12.04 2.18
C THR A 34 2.35 -11.21 2.37
N PHE A 35 2.22 -9.88 2.37
CA PHE A 35 3.23 -8.94 2.83
C PHE A 35 2.82 -8.47 4.24
N ASP A 36 3.59 -8.80 5.27
CA ASP A 36 3.34 -8.34 6.65
C ASP A 36 4.46 -7.39 7.07
N ALA A 37 4.15 -6.09 7.09
CA ALA A 37 5.13 -5.03 7.33
C ALA A 37 5.35 -4.70 8.80
N LYS A 38 4.74 -5.46 9.73
CA LYS A 38 4.96 -5.35 11.18
C LYS A 38 4.81 -3.92 11.75
N GLY A 39 3.84 -3.16 11.25
CA GLY A 39 3.52 -1.79 11.67
C GLY A 39 3.19 -1.54 13.15
N PRO A 40 2.58 -2.47 13.95
CA PRO A 40 2.11 -2.17 15.30
C PRO A 40 3.11 -1.52 16.25
N SER A 41 4.38 -1.94 16.20
CA SER A 41 5.43 -1.37 17.05
C SER A 41 5.75 0.08 16.67
N LEU A 42 5.72 0.43 15.38
CA LEU A 42 5.83 1.82 14.94
C LEU A 42 4.60 2.64 15.31
N TRP A 43 3.39 2.09 15.16
CA TRP A 43 2.16 2.79 15.53
C TRP A 43 2.13 3.11 17.02
N ALA A 44 2.58 2.18 17.87
CA ALA A 44 2.75 2.41 19.29
C ALA A 44 3.78 3.52 19.58
N CYS A 45 4.88 3.57 18.82
CA CYS A 45 5.84 4.67 18.90
C CYS A 45 5.15 6.01 18.57
N LYS A 46 4.39 6.07 17.47
CA LYS A 46 3.71 7.30 16.98
C LYS A 46 2.53 7.75 17.86
N ALA A 47 2.17 7.00 18.90
CA ALA A 47 1.15 7.41 19.85
C ALA A 47 1.51 8.76 20.51
N PRO A 48 0.52 9.52 21.01
CA PRO A 48 0.77 10.81 21.66
C PRO A 48 1.86 10.67 22.73
N ASN A 49 2.76 11.65 22.80
CA ASN A 49 3.93 11.74 23.71
C ASN A 49 5.27 11.16 23.23
N SER A 50 5.43 10.82 21.94
CA SER A 50 6.73 10.48 21.36
C SER A 50 7.14 11.46 20.26
N ASN A 51 8.36 12.00 20.36
CA ASN A 51 8.88 13.00 19.43
C ASN A 51 9.98 12.46 18.47
N SER A 52 10.25 11.14 18.46
CA SER A 52 11.42 10.58 17.75
C SER A 52 11.14 9.29 16.96
N CYS A 53 9.92 9.12 16.45
CA CYS A 53 9.59 7.97 15.62
C CYS A 53 9.90 8.25 14.14
N PRO A 54 10.37 7.26 13.39
CA PRO A 54 10.53 7.41 11.95
C PRO A 54 9.17 7.56 11.26
N SER A 55 9.16 8.14 10.07
CA SER A 55 7.94 8.30 9.26
C SER A 55 7.29 6.96 8.94
N GLY A 56 8.07 5.90 8.74
CA GLY A 56 7.57 4.58 8.34
C GLY A 56 7.59 4.41 6.83
N ALA A 57 7.67 3.15 6.38
CA ALA A 57 7.67 2.83 4.96
C ALA A 57 6.26 2.48 4.44
N ARG A 58 6.02 2.81 3.17
CA ARG A 58 4.90 2.24 2.40
C ARG A 58 5.22 0.79 2.04
N THR A 59 4.23 -0.09 2.02
CA THR A 59 4.52 -1.51 1.76
C THR A 59 4.89 -1.76 0.29
N LEU A 60 4.09 -1.28 -0.66
CA LEU A 60 4.34 -1.46 -2.09
C LEU A 60 4.09 -0.16 -2.86
N SER A 61 5.07 0.27 -3.63
CA SER A 61 4.99 1.50 -4.42
C SER A 61 5.35 1.27 -5.88
N PHE A 62 4.55 1.86 -6.78
CA PHE A 62 4.85 2.00 -8.19
C PHE A 62 4.90 3.49 -8.55
N THR A 63 5.99 3.92 -9.18
CA THR A 63 6.17 5.29 -9.64
C THR A 63 6.53 5.32 -11.12
N ASN A 64 5.90 6.21 -11.89
CA ASN A 64 6.20 6.44 -13.32
C ASN A 64 6.26 5.14 -14.15
N SER A 65 5.34 4.22 -13.90
CA SER A 65 5.38 2.83 -14.41
C SER A 65 4.11 2.48 -15.18
N ASN A 66 4.17 1.49 -16.09
CA ASN A 66 3.06 1.21 -17.01
C ASN A 66 2.72 -0.28 -17.09
N ASN A 67 1.45 -0.63 -17.33
CA ASN A 67 1.00 -2.01 -17.51
C ASN A 67 1.30 -2.86 -16.27
N ILE A 68 0.68 -2.49 -15.15
CA ILE A 68 0.90 -3.09 -13.83
C ILE A 68 -0.27 -4.01 -13.49
N ARG A 69 0.01 -5.22 -12.98
CA ARG A 69 -1.00 -6.15 -12.49
C ARG A 69 -0.70 -6.64 -11.08
N ILE A 70 -1.62 -6.42 -10.16
CA ILE A 70 -1.56 -6.94 -8.78
C ILE A 70 -2.80 -7.81 -8.55
N ASN A 71 -2.62 -9.08 -8.22
CA ASN A 71 -3.74 -10.02 -8.12
C ASN A 71 -3.62 -11.00 -6.95
N GLY A 72 -4.65 -11.05 -6.10
CA GLY A 72 -4.85 -12.07 -5.06
C GLY A 72 -4.00 -11.94 -3.79
N LEU A 73 -3.19 -10.89 -3.70
CA LEU A 73 -2.24 -10.68 -2.61
C LEU A 73 -2.92 -10.12 -1.35
N ALA A 74 -2.32 -10.42 -0.19
CA ALA A 74 -2.68 -9.79 1.07
C ALA A 74 -1.57 -8.85 1.56
N PHE A 75 -1.95 -7.71 2.12
CA PHE A 75 -1.07 -6.72 2.74
C PHE A 75 -1.54 -6.50 4.18
N LEU A 76 -0.66 -6.78 5.14
CA LEU A 76 -0.93 -6.68 6.56
C LEU A 76 -0.04 -5.61 7.17
N ASN A 77 -0.65 -4.80 8.03
CA ASN A 77 0.06 -3.99 9.01
C ASN A 77 1.16 -3.10 8.41
N SER A 78 0.84 -2.35 7.35
CA SER A 78 1.77 -1.39 6.77
C SER A 78 2.22 -0.32 7.79
N GLN A 79 3.48 0.11 7.72
CA GLN A 79 3.98 1.18 8.60
C GLN A 79 3.42 2.56 8.24
N MET A 80 3.12 2.76 6.95
CA MET A 80 2.39 3.87 6.33
C MET A 80 1.34 3.28 5.35
N PHE A 81 1.07 3.91 4.20
CA PHE A 81 0.11 3.39 3.22
C PHE A 81 0.50 1.99 2.70
N HIS A 82 -0.48 1.14 2.42
CA HIS A 82 -0.19 -0.24 1.98
C HIS A 82 0.27 -0.27 0.53
N ILE A 83 -0.52 0.31 -0.39
CA ILE A 83 -0.19 0.36 -1.81
C ILE A 83 -0.23 1.81 -2.29
N VAL A 84 0.83 2.26 -2.95
CA VAL A 84 0.92 3.60 -3.55
C VAL A 84 1.22 3.50 -5.04
N ILE A 85 0.40 4.15 -5.85
CA ILE A 85 0.55 4.14 -7.31
C ILE A 85 0.54 5.58 -7.80
N ASN A 86 1.67 6.03 -8.34
CA ASN A 86 1.92 7.41 -8.67
C ASN A 86 2.44 7.55 -10.10
N GLY A 87 1.81 8.38 -10.93
CA GLY A 87 2.30 8.65 -12.29
C GLY A 87 2.26 7.43 -13.22
N CYS A 88 1.35 6.48 -12.98
CA CYS A 88 1.29 5.21 -13.70
C CYS A 88 0.11 5.12 -14.69
N GLN A 89 0.23 4.26 -15.69
CA GLN A 89 -0.82 4.01 -16.67
C GLN A 89 -1.14 2.51 -16.81
N ASN A 90 -2.41 2.18 -17.06
CA ASN A 90 -2.91 0.81 -17.27
C ASN A 90 -2.59 -0.08 -16.07
N VAL A 91 -3.30 0.15 -14.97
CA VAL A 91 -3.05 -0.50 -13.68
C VAL A 91 -4.27 -1.33 -13.28
N HIS A 92 -4.07 -2.62 -12.98
CA HIS A 92 -5.14 -3.53 -12.58
C HIS A 92 -4.85 -4.15 -11.20
N LEU A 93 -5.65 -3.78 -10.20
CA LEU A 93 -5.65 -4.34 -8.86
C LEU A 93 -6.91 -5.19 -8.69
N ARG A 94 -6.76 -6.49 -8.47
CA ARG A 94 -7.91 -7.40 -8.33
C ARG A 94 -7.73 -8.39 -7.19
N GLY A 95 -8.76 -8.62 -6.39
CA GLY A 95 -8.69 -9.65 -5.34
C GLY A 95 -7.69 -9.32 -4.24
N VAL A 96 -7.37 -8.04 -4.03
CA VAL A 96 -6.40 -7.61 -3.01
C VAL A 96 -7.08 -7.62 -1.64
N LYS A 97 -6.33 -8.02 -0.61
CA LYS A 97 -6.78 -7.96 0.78
C LYS A 97 -5.84 -7.08 1.61
N ILE A 98 -6.37 -6.02 2.22
CA ILE A 98 -5.63 -5.12 3.11
C ILE A 98 -6.22 -5.22 4.52
N VAL A 99 -5.37 -5.45 5.52
CA VAL A 99 -5.80 -5.52 6.92
C VAL A 99 -4.77 -4.86 7.84
N ALA A 100 -5.24 -3.87 8.59
CA ALA A 100 -4.55 -3.26 9.71
C ALA A 100 -5.55 -2.94 10.83
N ALA A 101 -5.03 -2.59 12.02
CA ALA A 101 -5.87 -2.23 13.16
C ALA A 101 -6.57 -0.88 12.91
N GLY A 102 -7.84 -0.73 13.28
CA GLY A 102 -8.60 0.50 12.97
C GLY A 102 -8.11 1.78 13.67
N ASN A 103 -7.18 1.68 14.61
CA ASN A 103 -6.57 2.82 15.33
C ASN A 103 -5.15 3.13 14.86
N SER A 104 -4.69 2.50 13.77
CA SER A 104 -3.38 2.76 13.16
C SER A 104 -3.32 4.15 12.51
N PRO A 105 -2.26 4.95 12.74
CA PRO A 105 -2.18 6.32 12.23
C PRO A 105 -1.63 6.41 10.80
N ASN A 106 -2.32 7.13 9.91
CA ASN A 106 -1.86 7.51 8.57
C ASN A 106 -1.50 6.32 7.65
N ILE A 107 -2.41 5.36 7.49
CA ILE A 107 -2.14 4.11 6.76
C ILE A 107 -3.17 3.76 5.68
N ASP A 108 -3.43 4.65 4.74
CA ASP A 108 -4.31 4.42 3.60
C ASP A 108 -4.15 3.00 3.01
N GLY A 109 -5.26 2.40 2.61
CA GLY A 109 -5.25 1.11 1.94
C GLY A 109 -4.53 1.22 0.60
N ILE A 110 -5.15 1.94 -0.33
CA ILE A 110 -4.60 2.17 -1.68
C ILE A 110 -4.62 3.66 -1.96
N HIS A 111 -3.44 4.25 -2.17
CA HIS A 111 -3.30 5.63 -2.62
C HIS A 111 -2.99 5.67 -4.11
N VAL A 112 -3.77 6.45 -4.86
CA VAL A 112 -3.59 6.64 -6.31
C VAL A 112 -3.50 8.11 -6.66
N GLN A 113 -2.54 8.50 -7.49
CA GLN A 113 -2.47 9.86 -8.02
C GLN A 113 -1.74 9.93 -9.36
N LEU A 114 -2.04 10.94 -10.17
CA LEU A 114 -1.44 11.14 -11.49
C LEU A 114 -1.60 9.91 -12.42
N LEU A 115 -2.74 9.22 -12.35
CA LEU A 115 -2.95 7.95 -13.07
C LEU A 115 -3.85 8.08 -14.30
N ARG A 116 -3.71 7.13 -15.23
CA ARG A 116 -4.65 6.95 -16.35
C ARG A 116 -4.98 5.47 -16.55
N ASN A 117 -6.26 5.16 -16.71
CA ASN A 117 -6.80 3.80 -16.94
C ASN A 117 -6.44 2.84 -15.81
N VAL A 118 -7.24 2.88 -14.75
CA VAL A 118 -7.00 2.11 -13.52
C VAL A 118 -8.24 1.36 -13.12
N GLU A 119 -8.08 0.09 -12.74
CA GLU A 119 -9.14 -0.75 -12.21
C GLU A 119 -8.75 -1.28 -10.83
N ILE A 120 -9.62 -1.05 -9.85
CA ILE A 120 -9.52 -1.63 -8.50
C ILE A 120 -10.80 -2.43 -8.25
N LEU A 121 -10.71 -3.76 -8.34
CA LEU A 121 -11.86 -4.65 -8.30
C LEU A 121 -11.75 -5.70 -7.19
N ASN A 122 -12.88 -6.11 -6.62
CA ASN A 122 -13.00 -7.28 -5.74
C ASN A 122 -11.98 -7.23 -4.57
N THR A 123 -11.88 -6.08 -3.92
CA THR A 123 -10.81 -5.79 -2.95
C THR A 123 -11.41 -5.65 -1.55
N PHE A 124 -10.79 -6.28 -0.55
CA PHE A 124 -11.20 -6.16 0.84
C PHE A 124 -10.23 -5.26 1.61
N ILE A 125 -10.71 -4.20 2.25
CA ILE A 125 -9.86 -3.22 2.93
C ILE A 125 -10.35 -2.98 4.35
N LYS A 126 -9.48 -3.28 5.32
CA LYS A 126 -9.59 -2.81 6.70
C LYS A 126 -8.36 -2.01 7.04
N THR A 127 -8.53 -0.73 7.28
CA THR A 127 -7.47 0.19 7.67
C THR A 127 -7.99 1.21 8.69
N GLY A 128 -7.09 1.96 9.32
CA GLY A 128 -7.43 3.04 10.25
C GLY A 128 -7.62 4.41 9.61
N ASP A 129 -7.48 4.52 8.29
CA ASP A 129 -7.56 5.76 7.51
C ASP A 129 -8.39 5.54 6.23
N ASP A 130 -8.12 6.26 5.15
CA ASP A 130 -8.80 6.08 3.87
C ASP A 130 -8.63 4.65 3.30
N CYS A 131 -9.74 3.99 2.95
CA CYS A 131 -9.68 2.71 2.24
C CYS A 131 -8.99 2.86 0.87
N ILE A 132 -9.43 3.86 0.10
CA ILE A 132 -8.82 4.26 -1.18
C ILE A 132 -8.77 5.79 -1.19
N SER A 133 -7.57 6.37 -1.31
CA SER A 133 -7.37 7.81 -1.43
C SER A 133 -6.95 8.18 -2.85
N ILE A 134 -7.52 9.27 -3.37
CA ILE A 134 -7.36 9.71 -4.76
C ILE A 134 -6.75 11.11 -4.78
N GLY A 135 -5.50 11.18 -5.23
CA GLY A 135 -4.81 12.43 -5.53
C GLY A 135 -5.12 12.98 -6.92
N PRO A 136 -4.56 14.15 -7.24
CA PRO A 136 -4.91 14.91 -8.44
C PRO A 136 -4.54 14.20 -9.75
N ARG A 137 -5.17 14.64 -10.84
CA ARG A 137 -4.91 14.19 -12.23
C ARG A 137 -5.00 12.67 -12.42
N THR A 138 -6.01 12.07 -11.79
CA THR A 138 -6.38 10.66 -11.99
C THR A 138 -7.57 10.59 -12.96
N GLU A 139 -7.39 9.89 -14.08
CA GLU A 139 -8.37 9.76 -15.17
C GLU A 139 -8.72 8.29 -15.43
N ASN A 140 -9.98 8.00 -15.75
CA ASN A 140 -10.49 6.65 -16.04
C ASN A 140 -10.19 5.64 -14.92
N LEU A 141 -10.60 5.97 -13.71
CA LEU A 141 -10.51 5.09 -12.53
C LEU A 141 -11.85 4.36 -12.31
N TRP A 142 -11.83 3.04 -12.40
CA TRP A 142 -12.96 2.16 -12.08
C TRP A 142 -12.71 1.48 -10.73
N ILE A 143 -13.63 1.68 -9.79
CA ILE A 143 -13.63 1.01 -8.48
C ILE A 143 -14.95 0.25 -8.34
N GLU A 144 -14.88 -1.05 -8.07
CA GLU A 144 -16.07 -1.88 -7.93
C GLU A 144 -15.81 -3.06 -6.98
N GLN A 145 -16.85 -3.45 -6.23
CA GLN A 145 -16.79 -4.56 -5.26
C GLN A 145 -15.63 -4.38 -4.26
N VAL A 146 -15.55 -3.20 -3.65
CA VAL A 146 -14.64 -2.90 -2.55
C VAL A 146 -15.42 -2.93 -1.24
N THR A 147 -14.92 -3.67 -0.25
CA THR A 147 -15.58 -3.88 1.07
C THR A 147 -14.63 -3.71 2.22
#